data_AF-A0A374QZ32-F1
#
_entry.id   AF-A0A374QZ32-F1
#
_cell.length_a   1.000
_cell.length_b   1.000
_cell.length_c   1.000
_cell.angle_alpha   90.00
_cell.angle_beta   90.00
_cell.angle_gamma   90.00
#
_symmetry.space_group_name_H-M   'P 1'
#
loop_
_entity.id
_entity.type
_entity.pdbx_description
1 polymer ?
#
loop_
_entity_poly.entity_id
_entity_poly.type
_entity_poly.pdbx_seq_one_letter_code
_entity_poly.pdbx_strand_id
1 'polypeptide(L)'
;MFEFSQTRTVEGSIPFKKVNLIENEPNRPVGEAQLVFELYMPTELAGNKSNEGPAHSERHADLIRLASCIEPTAVKEQPFRASLFNVLDYAEQTGPLFGKHAIESVRDWANAAMAALIAMRIQEYLNGSCTIAKVSALERIEKSVVTCAANGSSFKIYTTILRAGGDYTDSFKSLPIVRKIESDAGYFYAFMFMIDEEESLVALNVLSFEHELTANDFSVLQAMFYMDEDSSSEISARLKVSNSEESFYVIDPQADIQERREELENDDCDALTALVQALVISHLSGAHVDVFQGNESTGFLSFDSYLSWLWFDFSRKLSTVKIGYCEQCGRAYSLAGHRGVKRHYCSDRCKTDAKNERTRKETAKIRELFGTGTSVRDIANEIERPAAYVRSQLNKWTKLKHDLDEDIESNGFDSSALLKRCTVEKLDLNNLLNAKRKKQIQDYAKLKRLVK
;
A
#
# COMPACT_ATOMS: atom_id res chain seq x y z
N MET A 1 -6.94 1.81 37.54
CA MET A 1 -6.99 1.53 36.10
C MET A 1 -7.55 2.79 35.47
N PHE A 2 -6.69 3.68 34.99
CA PHE A 2 -7.14 4.97 34.46
C PHE A 2 -7.78 4.72 33.10
N GLU A 3 -9.07 5.04 32.97
CA GLU A 3 -9.74 5.12 31.68
C GLU A 3 -8.95 6.07 30.78
N PHE A 4 -8.74 5.63 29.55
CA PHE A 4 -7.92 6.26 28.54
C PHE A 4 -8.54 7.60 28.13
N SER A 5 -8.17 8.72 28.77
CA SER A 5 -8.65 10.07 28.43
C SER A 5 -7.54 10.93 27.82
N GLN A 6 -7.01 10.50 26.68
CA GLN A 6 -6.28 11.43 25.80
C GLN A 6 -7.26 12.02 24.79
N THR A 7 -7.22 13.35 24.62
CA THR A 7 -7.95 14.04 23.57
C THR A 7 -7.41 13.60 22.21
N ARG A 8 -8.25 12.89 21.45
CA ARG A 8 -8.03 12.59 20.04
C ARG A 8 -8.08 13.88 19.23
N THR A 9 -7.41 13.89 18.07
CA THR A 9 -7.63 14.93 17.06
C THR A 9 -9.00 14.73 16.42
N VAL A 10 -9.47 15.73 15.66
CA VAL A 10 -10.67 15.59 14.81
C VAL A 10 -10.56 14.42 13.83
N GLU A 11 -9.35 14.07 13.43
CA GLU A 11 -9.05 12.95 12.52
C GLU A 11 -9.00 11.60 13.25
N GLY A 12 -9.28 11.57 14.56
CA GLY A 12 -9.19 10.36 15.38
C GLY A 12 -7.75 9.92 15.68
N SER A 13 -6.74 10.72 15.33
CA SER A 13 -5.34 10.45 15.66
C SER A 13 -5.06 10.69 17.14
N ILE A 14 -4.14 9.89 17.69
CA ILE A 14 -3.68 10.05 19.07
C ILE A 14 -2.21 10.48 19.07
N PRO A 15 -1.87 11.62 19.69
CA PRO A 15 -0.49 12.04 19.84
C PRO A 15 0.37 11.00 20.58
N PHE A 16 1.50 10.63 19.98
CA PHE A 16 2.43 9.66 20.52
C PHE A 16 3.88 10.09 20.35
N LYS A 17 4.76 9.60 21.22
CA LYS A 17 6.20 9.88 21.25
C LYS A 17 6.99 8.94 20.35
N LYS A 18 6.70 7.64 20.47
CA LYS A 18 7.33 6.57 19.70
C LYS A 18 6.45 5.33 19.68
N VAL A 19 6.72 4.43 18.74
CA VAL A 19 6.12 3.09 18.68
C VAL A 19 7.24 2.06 18.76
N ASN A 20 6.99 0.95 19.44
CA ASN A 20 7.90 -0.19 19.48
C ASN A 20 7.15 -1.43 18.99
N LEU A 21 7.82 -2.24 18.17
CA LEU A 21 7.32 -3.56 17.79
C LEU A 21 7.79 -4.58 18.82
N ILE A 22 6.84 -5.31 19.42
CA ILE A 22 7.11 -6.45 20.28
C ILE A 22 6.75 -7.71 19.49
N GLU A 23 7.77 -8.51 19.18
CA GLU A 23 7.61 -9.84 18.59
C GLU A 23 7.57 -10.87 19.72
N ASN A 24 6.48 -11.63 19.84
CA ASN A 24 6.40 -12.73 20.81
C ASN A 24 7.18 -13.95 20.28
N GLU A 25 8.34 -14.23 20.89
CA GLU A 25 9.24 -15.38 20.71
C GLU A 25 9.54 -15.90 19.26
N PRO A 26 10.78 -16.34 18.98
CA PRO A 26 11.25 -16.64 17.61
C PRO A 26 10.55 -17.80 16.88
N ASN A 27 9.57 -18.49 17.48
CA ASN A 27 8.92 -19.68 16.92
C ASN A 27 7.38 -19.58 16.79
N ARG A 28 6.76 -18.42 17.01
CA ARG A 28 5.32 -18.24 16.75
C ARG A 28 5.06 -17.52 15.42
N PRO A 29 3.94 -17.81 14.73
CA PRO A 29 3.60 -17.13 13.49
C PRO A 29 3.46 -15.61 13.71
N VAL A 30 3.84 -14.84 12.69
CA VAL A 30 3.84 -13.35 12.61
C VAL A 30 2.57 -12.68 13.16
N GLY A 31 1.45 -13.41 13.23
CA GLY A 31 0.16 -12.93 13.71
C GLY A 31 0.04 -12.64 15.21
N GLU A 32 1.11 -12.69 16.00
CA GLU A 32 1.08 -12.32 17.44
C GLU A 32 1.93 -11.09 17.80
N ALA A 33 2.53 -10.42 16.81
CA ALA A 33 3.28 -9.19 17.07
C ALA A 33 2.34 -8.04 17.50
N GLN A 34 2.86 -7.17 18.37
CA GLN A 34 2.14 -6.04 18.92
C GLN A 34 2.90 -4.74 18.69
N LEU A 35 2.17 -3.68 18.37
CA LEU A 35 2.67 -2.31 18.35
C LEU A 35 2.37 -1.68 19.70
N VAL A 36 3.40 -1.22 20.39
CA VAL A 36 3.28 -0.53 21.68
C VAL A 36 3.64 0.94 21.51
N PHE A 37 2.63 1.78 21.60
CA PHE A 37 2.73 3.23 21.47
C PHE A 37 3.00 3.88 22.82
N GLU A 38 4.07 4.67 22.89
CA GLU A 38 4.32 5.55 24.03
C GLU A 38 3.55 6.85 23.81
N LEU A 39 2.43 7.03 24.50
CA LEU A 39 1.53 8.16 24.29
C LEU A 39 1.92 9.38 25.14
N TYR A 40 1.53 10.59 24.73
CA TYR A 40 1.79 11.81 25.50
C TYR A 40 0.82 11.97 26.67
N MET A 41 1.33 12.17 27.89
CA MET A 41 0.47 12.46 29.04
C MET A 41 -0.28 13.79 28.84
N PRO A 42 -1.51 13.97 29.36
CA PRO A 42 -2.24 15.23 29.24
C PRO A 42 -1.46 16.46 29.73
N THR A 43 -0.64 16.30 30.77
CA THR A 43 0.25 17.35 31.30
C THR A 43 1.37 17.74 30.33
N GLU A 44 1.81 16.82 29.48
CA GLU A 44 2.84 17.07 28.46
C GLU A 44 2.25 17.82 27.25
N LEU A 45 0.97 17.57 26.94
CA LEU A 45 0.25 18.27 25.87
C LEU A 45 -0.09 19.72 26.23
N ALA A 46 -0.40 20.01 27.50
CA ALA A 46 -0.75 21.36 27.97
C ALA A 46 0.38 22.40 27.80
N GLY A 47 1.64 21.96 27.68
CA GLY A 47 2.79 22.84 27.39
C GLY A 47 2.94 23.20 25.91
N ASN A 48 2.33 22.43 25.00
CA ASN A 48 2.32 22.68 23.57
C ASN A 48 1.08 23.50 23.21
N LYS A 49 1.24 24.83 23.12
CA LYS A 49 0.17 25.79 22.79
C LYS A 49 -0.38 25.70 21.36
N SER A 50 -0.13 24.63 20.64
CA SER A 50 -0.74 24.40 19.34
C SER A 50 -1.89 23.40 19.52
N ASN A 51 -3.13 23.88 19.42
CA ASN A 51 -4.26 23.04 19.00
C ASN A 51 -4.06 22.50 17.57
N GLU A 52 -3.02 22.96 16.88
CA GLU A 52 -2.44 22.22 15.77
C GLU A 52 -1.75 21.00 16.38
N GLY A 53 -2.25 19.80 16.07
CA GLY A 53 -1.49 18.57 16.30
C GLY A 53 -0.04 18.74 15.83
N PRO A 54 0.90 17.91 16.32
CA PRO A 54 2.32 18.05 15.99
C PRO A 54 2.48 18.34 14.50
N ALA A 55 3.30 19.35 14.15
CA ALA A 55 3.52 19.78 12.77
C ALA A 55 3.89 18.56 11.88
N HIS A 56 2.87 17.92 11.35
CA HIS A 56 2.91 16.75 10.48
C HIS A 56 2.24 17.10 9.15
N SER A 57 2.30 18.39 8.79
CA SER A 57 1.70 19.03 7.62
C SER A 57 2.26 18.56 6.26
N GLU A 58 2.99 17.45 6.20
CA GLU A 58 3.46 16.83 4.95
C GLU A 58 3.53 15.29 5.02
N ARG A 59 2.72 14.62 5.85
CA ARG A 59 2.77 13.15 5.95
C ARG A 59 1.78 12.47 4.98
N HIS A 60 2.35 11.81 3.98
CA HIS A 60 1.70 10.96 2.96
C HIS A 60 1.02 9.68 3.52
N ALA A 61 0.48 9.69 4.73
CA ALA A 61 -0.16 8.51 5.31
C ALA A 61 -1.65 8.46 4.95
N ASP A 62 -1.93 7.83 3.81
CA ASP A 62 -3.27 7.61 3.28
C ASP A 62 -3.64 6.11 3.31
N LEU A 63 -4.86 5.80 2.86
CA LEU A 63 -5.36 4.42 2.76
C LEU A 63 -4.51 3.58 1.78
N ILE A 64 -3.89 4.21 0.77
CA ILE A 64 -2.99 3.54 -0.20
C ILE A 64 -1.73 3.04 0.51
N ARG A 65 -1.14 3.86 1.38
CA ARG A 65 0.01 3.45 2.18
C ARG A 65 -0.35 2.36 3.19
N LEU A 66 -1.54 2.42 3.80
CA LEU A 66 -2.02 1.33 4.65
C LEU A 66 -2.12 0.02 3.85
N ALA A 67 -2.73 0.04 2.67
CA ALA A 67 -2.81 -1.13 1.77
C ALA A 67 -1.43 -1.69 1.40
N SER A 68 -0.40 -0.84 1.29
CA SER A 68 0.98 -1.26 1.00
C SER A 68 1.67 -2.03 2.13
N CYS A 69 1.05 -2.11 3.31
CA CYS A 69 1.49 -2.99 4.38
C CYS A 69 1.27 -4.47 4.05
N ILE A 70 0.42 -4.77 3.09
CA ILE A 70 0.18 -6.13 2.59
C ILE A 70 1.06 -6.39 1.37
N GLU A 71 1.82 -7.47 1.44
CA GLU A 71 2.71 -7.93 0.37
C GLU A 71 2.26 -9.30 -0.15
N PRO A 72 2.32 -9.54 -1.47
CA PRO A 72 2.06 -10.85 -2.03
C PRO A 72 3.13 -11.85 -1.58
N THR A 73 2.75 -13.12 -1.47
CA THR A 73 3.69 -14.21 -1.15
C THR A 73 3.73 -15.23 -2.28
N ALA A 74 4.77 -16.06 -2.29
CA ALA A 74 4.87 -17.19 -3.20
C ALA A 74 4.05 -18.41 -2.74
N VAL A 75 3.46 -18.36 -1.55
CA VAL A 75 2.68 -19.45 -0.96
C VAL A 75 1.23 -19.31 -1.41
N LYS A 76 0.75 -20.25 -2.24
CA LYS A 76 -0.62 -20.21 -2.79
C LYS A 76 -1.69 -20.21 -1.70
N GLU A 77 -1.47 -20.92 -0.59
CA GLU A 77 -2.43 -21.02 0.52
C GLU A 77 -2.50 -19.73 1.36
N GLN A 78 -1.49 -18.86 1.26
CA GLN A 78 -1.44 -17.56 1.93
C GLN A 78 -0.91 -16.51 0.94
N PRO A 79 -1.69 -16.15 -0.09
CA PRO A 79 -1.20 -15.34 -1.20
C PRO A 79 -0.77 -13.94 -0.79
N PHE A 80 -1.12 -13.52 0.44
CA PHE A 80 -0.75 -12.23 1.01
C PHE A 80 -0.31 -12.37 2.48
N ARG A 81 0.63 -11.52 2.89
CA ARG A 81 1.03 -11.38 4.29
C ARG A 81 1.28 -9.91 4.65
N ALA A 82 1.19 -9.57 5.93
CA ALA A 82 1.63 -8.27 6.41
C ALA A 82 3.17 -8.19 6.47
N SER A 83 3.71 -7.07 6.00
CA SER A 83 5.12 -6.72 6.13
C SER A 83 5.33 -5.96 7.42
N LEU A 84 5.94 -6.59 8.42
CA LEU A 84 6.21 -5.98 9.74
C LEU A 84 6.96 -4.65 9.60
N PHE A 85 7.90 -4.57 8.66
CA PHE A 85 8.64 -3.34 8.37
C PHE A 85 7.71 -2.23 7.86
N ASN A 86 6.77 -2.52 6.95
CA ASN A 86 5.84 -1.51 6.43
C ASN A 86 4.81 -1.10 7.46
N VAL A 87 4.33 -2.05 8.27
CA VAL A 87 3.43 -1.78 9.38
C VAL A 87 4.09 -0.85 10.39
N LEU A 88 5.32 -1.14 10.79
CA LEU A 88 6.07 -0.29 11.73
C LEU A 88 6.35 1.10 11.13
N ASP A 89 6.81 1.18 9.88
CA ASP A 89 7.04 2.45 9.17
C ASP A 89 5.76 3.30 9.08
N TYR A 90 4.61 2.68 8.85
CA TYR A 90 3.32 3.37 8.83
C TYR A 90 2.90 3.81 10.24
N ALA A 91 3.09 2.96 11.25
CA ALA A 91 2.78 3.26 12.64
C ALA A 91 3.63 4.41 13.20
N GLU A 92 4.91 4.50 12.83
CA GLU A 92 5.79 5.63 13.15
C GLU A 92 5.31 6.96 12.54
N GLN A 93 4.55 6.89 11.44
CA GLN A 93 4.02 8.06 10.76
C GLN A 93 2.67 8.52 11.30
N THR A 94 1.83 7.56 11.72
CA THR A 94 0.39 7.79 11.99
C THR A 94 0.00 7.65 13.45
N GLY A 95 0.74 6.87 14.22
CA GLY A 95 0.37 6.50 15.58
C GLY A 95 -0.61 5.32 15.62
N PRO A 96 -1.35 5.17 16.72
CA PRO A 96 -2.39 4.15 16.85
C PRO A 96 -3.45 4.30 15.75
N LEU A 97 -3.78 3.21 15.08
CA LEU A 97 -4.75 3.20 13.97
C LEU A 97 -6.19 3.14 14.49
N PHE A 98 -6.42 2.36 15.55
CA PHE A 98 -7.73 2.17 16.19
C PHE A 98 -7.89 3.11 17.38
N GLY A 99 -6.80 3.34 18.12
CA GLY A 99 -6.71 4.36 19.15
C GLY A 99 -7.52 4.08 20.42
N LYS A 100 -7.85 2.82 20.70
CA LYS A 100 -8.49 2.43 21.97
C LYS A 100 -7.50 2.23 23.11
N HIS A 101 -6.35 1.67 22.75
CA HIS A 101 -5.33 1.22 23.67
C HIS A 101 -3.97 1.71 23.18
N ALA A 102 -3.01 1.81 24.10
CA ALA A 102 -1.63 2.06 23.74
C ALA A 102 -0.96 0.87 23.04
N ILE A 103 -1.63 -0.28 22.99
CA ILE A 103 -1.13 -1.52 22.39
C ILE A 103 -2.13 -1.94 21.32
N GLU A 104 -1.66 -2.11 20.09
CA GLU A 104 -2.48 -2.59 18.98
C GLU A 104 -1.86 -3.85 18.34
N SER A 105 -2.71 -4.78 17.93
CA SER A 105 -2.29 -6.03 17.29
C SER A 105 -1.88 -5.79 15.83
N VAL A 106 -0.72 -6.32 15.44
CA VAL A 106 -0.30 -6.30 14.03
C VAL A 106 -1.26 -7.12 13.15
N ARG A 107 -1.91 -8.14 13.71
CA ARG A 107 -2.94 -8.92 13.00
C ARG A 107 -4.13 -8.05 12.62
N ASP A 108 -4.58 -7.19 13.53
CA ASP A 108 -5.72 -6.32 13.29
C ASP A 108 -5.35 -5.23 12.27
N TRP A 109 -4.14 -4.70 12.35
CA TRP A 109 -3.57 -3.83 11.31
C TRP A 109 -3.51 -4.51 9.94
N ALA A 110 -3.11 -5.78 9.88
CA ALA A 110 -3.06 -6.55 8.65
C ALA A 110 -4.47 -6.74 8.05
N ASN A 111 -5.46 -7.01 8.89
CA ASN A 111 -6.85 -7.17 8.47
C ASN A 111 -7.43 -5.85 7.92
N ALA A 112 -7.19 -4.72 8.60
CA ALA A 112 -7.56 -3.39 8.11
C ALA A 112 -6.85 -3.05 6.79
N ALA A 113 -5.55 -3.35 6.70
CA ALA A 113 -4.77 -3.15 5.48
C ALA A 113 -5.22 -4.05 4.31
N MET A 114 -5.74 -5.25 4.58
CA MET A 114 -6.35 -6.11 3.56
C MET A 114 -7.63 -5.50 2.99
N ALA A 115 -8.51 -4.98 3.85
CA ALA A 115 -9.71 -4.27 3.38
C ALA A 115 -9.36 -3.05 2.53
N ALA A 116 -8.34 -2.28 2.96
CA ALA A 116 -7.78 -1.19 2.17
C ALA A 116 -7.24 -1.68 0.82
N LEU A 117 -6.49 -2.79 0.78
CA LEU A 117 -5.96 -3.36 -0.47
C LEU A 117 -7.06 -3.76 -1.45
N ILE A 118 -8.16 -4.37 -0.96
CA ILE A 118 -9.31 -4.74 -1.79
C ILE A 118 -9.92 -3.49 -2.41
N ALA A 119 -10.29 -2.49 -1.60
CA ALA A 119 -10.87 -1.25 -2.08
C ALA A 119 -9.93 -0.52 -3.07
N MET A 120 -8.64 -0.51 -2.77
CA MET A 120 -7.65 0.12 -3.63
C MET A 120 -7.53 -0.58 -4.98
N ARG A 121 -7.47 -1.91 -5.00
CA ARG A 121 -7.32 -2.67 -6.25
C ARG A 121 -8.52 -2.52 -7.16
N ILE A 122 -9.71 -2.49 -6.59
CA ILE A 122 -10.94 -2.20 -7.32
C ILE A 122 -10.86 -0.78 -7.89
N GLN A 123 -10.49 0.21 -7.09
CA GLN A 123 -10.42 1.60 -7.56
C GLN A 123 -9.36 1.80 -8.66
N GLU A 124 -8.22 1.09 -8.59
CA GLU A 124 -7.23 1.07 -9.67
C GLU A 124 -7.82 0.57 -10.98
N TYR A 125 -8.65 -0.47 -10.92
CA TYR A 125 -9.33 -1.03 -12.08
C TYR A 125 -10.37 -0.06 -12.64
N LEU A 126 -11.26 0.47 -11.79
CA LEU A 126 -12.30 1.44 -12.17
C LEU A 126 -11.72 2.71 -12.80
N ASN A 127 -10.52 3.12 -12.37
CA ASN A 127 -9.81 4.28 -12.93
C ASN A 127 -8.95 3.94 -14.16
N GLY A 128 -9.05 2.72 -14.70
CA GLY A 128 -8.30 2.26 -15.87
C GLY A 128 -6.78 2.11 -15.64
N SER A 129 -6.34 2.05 -14.38
CA SER A 129 -4.92 1.94 -14.00
C SER A 129 -4.44 0.49 -13.91
N CYS A 130 -5.36 -0.48 -13.84
CA CYS A 130 -5.06 -1.90 -13.96
C CYS A 130 -6.18 -2.67 -14.69
N THR A 131 -5.95 -3.96 -14.94
CA THR A 131 -6.92 -4.85 -15.59
C THR A 131 -7.75 -5.60 -14.55
N ILE A 132 -8.94 -6.07 -14.94
CA ILE A 132 -9.80 -6.90 -14.06
C ILE A 132 -9.05 -8.13 -13.53
N ALA A 133 -8.15 -8.73 -14.34
CA ALA A 133 -7.31 -9.85 -13.92
C ALA A 133 -6.46 -9.54 -12.66
N LYS A 134 -6.06 -8.28 -12.41
CA LYS A 134 -5.36 -7.91 -11.17
C LYS A 134 -6.29 -7.84 -9.96
N VAL A 135 -7.58 -7.54 -10.17
CA VAL A 135 -8.61 -7.62 -9.13
C VAL A 135 -8.88 -9.09 -8.82
N SER A 136 -9.09 -9.92 -9.83
CA SER A 136 -9.31 -11.36 -9.68
C SER A 136 -8.13 -12.07 -8.99
N ALA A 137 -6.90 -11.67 -9.29
CA ALA A 137 -5.69 -12.21 -8.66
C ALA A 137 -5.58 -11.94 -7.15
N LEU A 138 -6.45 -11.10 -6.57
CA LEU A 138 -6.55 -11.00 -5.11
C LEU A 138 -7.15 -12.25 -4.49
N GLU A 139 -8.00 -13.00 -5.20
CA GLU A 139 -8.75 -14.14 -4.66
C GLU A 139 -9.51 -13.76 -3.36
N ARG A 140 -9.99 -12.51 -3.30
CA ARG A 140 -10.74 -11.94 -2.16
C ARG A 140 -12.17 -11.50 -2.52
N ILE A 141 -12.53 -11.60 -3.79
CA ILE A 141 -13.85 -11.23 -4.30
C ILE A 141 -14.34 -12.44 -5.10
N GLU A 142 -15.39 -13.07 -4.61
CA GLU A 142 -16.08 -14.17 -5.28
C GLU A 142 -17.26 -13.60 -6.04
N LYS A 143 -17.43 -14.03 -7.30
CA LYS A 143 -18.63 -13.76 -8.10
C LYS A 143 -19.39 -15.06 -8.28
N SER A 144 -20.68 -15.02 -7.97
CA SER A 144 -21.60 -16.12 -8.17
C SER A 144 -22.82 -15.66 -8.94
N VAL A 145 -23.34 -16.52 -9.79
CA VAL A 145 -24.64 -16.34 -10.46
C VAL A 145 -25.62 -17.31 -9.84
N VAL A 146 -26.72 -16.76 -9.32
CA VAL A 146 -27.84 -17.53 -8.79
C VAL A 146 -28.89 -17.61 -9.87
N THR A 147 -29.17 -18.82 -10.34
CA THR A 147 -30.22 -19.07 -11.35
C THR A 147 -31.44 -19.70 -10.69
N CYS A 148 -32.59 -19.08 -10.90
CA CYS A 148 -33.88 -19.60 -10.49
C CYS A 148 -34.34 -20.70 -11.46
N ALA A 149 -34.41 -21.95 -10.98
CA ALA A 149 -34.81 -23.10 -11.80
C ALA A 149 -36.25 -22.99 -12.33
N ALA A 150 -37.15 -22.31 -11.62
CA ALA A 150 -38.57 -22.24 -11.96
C ALA A 150 -38.85 -21.38 -13.22
N ASN A 151 -38.11 -20.30 -13.41
CA ASN A 151 -38.36 -19.34 -14.51
C ASN A 151 -37.10 -18.97 -15.32
N GLY A 152 -35.93 -19.50 -14.96
CA GLY A 152 -34.66 -19.22 -15.63
C GLY A 152 -34.07 -17.82 -15.36
N SER A 153 -34.72 -17.00 -14.53
CA SER A 153 -34.18 -15.71 -14.11
C SER A 153 -32.89 -15.90 -13.30
N SER A 154 -32.01 -14.90 -13.33
CA SER A 154 -30.79 -14.95 -12.55
C SER A 154 -30.39 -13.57 -12.02
N PHE A 155 -29.61 -13.59 -10.95
CA PHE A 155 -28.96 -12.41 -10.41
C PHE A 155 -27.54 -12.78 -9.98
N LYS A 156 -26.70 -11.75 -9.82
CA LYS A 156 -25.28 -11.94 -9.47
C LYS A 156 -25.03 -11.53 -8.03
N ILE A 157 -24.11 -12.23 -7.37
CA ILE A 157 -23.64 -11.92 -6.03
C ILE A 157 -22.12 -11.76 -6.08
N TYR A 158 -21.64 -10.68 -5.46
CA TYR A 158 -20.22 -10.40 -5.29
C TYR A 158 -19.91 -10.39 -3.80
N THR A 159 -19.08 -11.32 -3.34
CA THR A 159 -18.83 -11.54 -1.93
C THR A 159 -17.38 -11.27 -1.59
N THR A 160 -17.14 -10.51 -0.52
CA THR A 160 -15.84 -10.44 0.13
C THR A 160 -15.99 -10.72 1.62
N ILE A 161 -15.03 -11.44 2.20
CA ILE A 161 -15.02 -11.80 3.61
C ILE A 161 -13.83 -11.09 4.27
N LEU A 162 -14.12 -10.32 5.31
CA LEU A 162 -13.13 -9.66 6.14
C LEU A 162 -13.04 -10.38 7.48
N ARG A 163 -11.82 -10.47 8.02
CA ARG A 163 -11.59 -10.92 9.38
C ARG A 163 -11.43 -9.70 10.27
N ALA A 164 -12.40 -9.45 11.15
CA ALA A 164 -12.43 -8.31 12.05
C ALA A 164 -12.01 -8.74 13.46
N GLY A 165 -10.71 -8.92 13.72
CA GLY A 165 -10.22 -9.29 15.06
C GLY A 165 -10.03 -8.09 16.00
N GLY A 166 -10.04 -8.35 17.31
CA GLY A 166 -9.55 -7.43 18.35
C GLY A 166 -10.12 -6.01 18.23
N ASP A 167 -9.23 -5.03 18.12
CA ASP A 167 -9.63 -3.61 18.06
C ASP A 167 -10.30 -3.22 16.74
N TYR A 168 -10.09 -3.99 15.67
CA TYR A 168 -10.68 -3.73 14.36
C TYR A 168 -12.18 -4.02 14.30
N THR A 169 -12.70 -4.89 15.19
CA THR A 169 -14.15 -5.17 15.35
C THR A 169 -15.00 -3.91 15.47
N ASP A 170 -14.45 -2.84 16.06
CA ASP A 170 -15.18 -1.60 16.29
C ASP A 170 -15.63 -0.90 15.02
N SER A 171 -14.90 -1.09 13.93
CA SER A 171 -15.32 -0.59 12.62
C SER A 171 -16.69 -1.15 12.24
N PHE A 172 -17.05 -2.33 12.74
CA PHE A 172 -18.24 -3.08 12.35
C PHE A 172 -19.36 -3.04 13.40
N LYS A 173 -19.32 -2.12 14.37
CA LYS A 173 -20.37 -1.97 15.41
C LYS A 173 -21.77 -1.68 14.86
N SER A 174 -21.88 -1.07 13.69
CA SER A 174 -23.15 -0.71 13.08
C SER A 174 -23.74 -1.80 12.18
N LEU A 175 -23.19 -3.02 12.24
CA LEU A 175 -23.76 -4.17 11.52
C LEU A 175 -25.16 -4.53 12.08
N PRO A 176 -26.07 -5.05 11.22
CA PRO A 176 -25.91 -5.22 9.78
C PRO A 176 -25.96 -3.87 9.04
N ILE A 177 -25.18 -3.72 7.98
CA ILE A 177 -25.29 -2.56 7.08
C ILE A 177 -25.96 -3.02 5.79
N VAL A 178 -27.03 -2.32 5.42
CA VAL A 178 -27.76 -2.61 4.20
C VAL A 178 -27.99 -1.31 3.42
N ARG A 179 -27.65 -1.32 2.12
CA ARG A 179 -27.75 -0.16 1.22
C ARG A 179 -28.25 -0.56 -0.16
N LYS A 180 -29.16 0.25 -0.70
CA LYS A 180 -29.56 0.25 -2.11
C LYS A 180 -28.71 1.28 -2.85
N ILE A 181 -28.20 0.89 -4.01
CA ILE A 181 -27.47 1.73 -4.95
C ILE A 181 -28.13 1.55 -6.32
N GLU A 182 -28.55 2.65 -6.93
CA GLU A 182 -29.16 2.67 -8.25
C GLU A 182 -28.14 3.23 -9.25
N SER A 183 -27.99 2.57 -10.39
CA SER A 183 -27.19 3.06 -11.51
C SER A 183 -27.90 2.81 -12.83
N ASP A 184 -27.38 3.38 -13.91
CA ASP A 184 -27.91 3.15 -15.26
C ASP A 184 -27.83 1.67 -15.69
N ALA A 185 -26.97 0.86 -15.04
CA ALA A 185 -26.81 -0.56 -15.30
C ALA A 185 -27.78 -1.45 -14.51
N GLY A 186 -28.50 -0.90 -13.52
CA GLY A 186 -29.46 -1.65 -12.71
C GLY A 186 -29.42 -1.29 -11.23
N TYR A 187 -29.80 -2.25 -10.41
CA TYR A 187 -29.96 -2.08 -8.96
C TYR A 187 -28.99 -2.97 -8.19
N PHE A 188 -28.25 -2.35 -7.27
CA PHE A 188 -27.26 -3.02 -6.44
C PHE A 188 -27.65 -2.91 -4.97
N TYR A 189 -27.59 -4.04 -4.26
CA TYR A 189 -27.92 -4.11 -2.85
C TYR A 189 -26.72 -4.64 -2.10
N ALA A 190 -26.11 -3.77 -1.28
CA ALA A 190 -25.00 -4.16 -0.42
C ALA A 190 -25.54 -4.60 0.93
N PHE A 191 -25.20 -5.82 1.34
CA PHE A 191 -25.47 -6.39 2.64
C PHE A 191 -24.15 -6.71 3.32
N MET A 192 -23.99 -6.26 4.55
CA MET A 192 -22.83 -6.59 5.35
C MET A 192 -23.28 -7.04 6.73
N PHE A 193 -22.77 -8.18 7.17
CA PHE A 193 -23.18 -8.85 8.40
C PHE A 193 -22.04 -9.71 8.97
N MET A 194 -22.10 -9.96 10.27
CA MET A 194 -21.25 -10.97 10.92
C MET A 194 -21.74 -12.35 10.50
N ILE A 195 -20.83 -13.19 9.99
CA ILE A 195 -21.14 -14.58 9.63
C ILE A 195 -20.57 -15.59 10.63
N ASP A 196 -19.58 -15.18 11.42
CA ASP A 196 -18.99 -15.97 12.47
C ASP A 196 -18.47 -15.03 13.55
N GLU A 197 -19.09 -15.02 14.72
CA GLU A 197 -18.66 -14.18 15.84
C GLU A 197 -17.35 -14.68 16.47
N GLU A 198 -17.17 -16.01 16.54
CA GLU A 198 -15.99 -16.64 17.16
C GLU A 198 -14.72 -16.36 16.35
N GLU A 199 -14.81 -16.53 15.03
CA GLU A 199 -13.72 -16.22 14.09
C GLU A 199 -13.68 -14.73 13.70
N SER A 200 -14.68 -13.97 14.15
CA SER A 200 -14.93 -12.57 13.86
C SER A 200 -14.91 -12.27 12.35
N LEU A 201 -15.66 -13.06 11.58
CA LEU A 201 -15.78 -12.92 10.13
C LEU A 201 -16.98 -12.06 9.76
N VAL A 202 -16.71 -11.05 8.93
CA VAL A 202 -17.71 -10.15 8.35
C VAL A 202 -17.82 -10.49 6.87
N ALA A 203 -19.01 -10.87 6.42
CA ALA A 203 -19.30 -10.97 4.99
C ALA A 203 -19.85 -9.65 4.48
N LEU A 204 -19.36 -9.22 3.33
CA LEU A 204 -19.92 -8.15 2.53
C LEU A 204 -20.34 -8.72 1.19
N ASN A 205 -21.64 -8.66 0.92
CA ASN A 205 -22.28 -9.15 -0.30
C ASN A 205 -22.88 -7.97 -1.06
N VAL A 206 -22.59 -7.88 -2.36
CA VAL A 206 -23.28 -6.97 -3.28
C VAL A 206 -24.09 -7.83 -4.24
N LEU A 207 -25.41 -7.66 -4.22
CA LEU A 207 -26.31 -8.32 -5.14
C LEU A 207 -26.66 -7.37 -6.28
N SER A 208 -26.59 -7.87 -7.52
CA SER A 208 -26.85 -7.12 -8.74
C SER A 208 -28.10 -7.65 -9.42
N PHE A 209 -29.07 -6.76 -9.66
CA PHE A 209 -30.34 -7.04 -10.28
C PHE A 209 -30.60 -6.10 -11.45
N GLU A 210 -31.31 -6.61 -12.48
CA GLU A 210 -31.75 -5.80 -13.62
C GLU A 210 -32.93 -4.88 -13.26
N HIS A 211 -33.68 -5.22 -12.22
CA HIS A 211 -34.86 -4.49 -11.74
C HIS A 211 -34.80 -4.21 -10.23
N GLU A 212 -35.69 -3.34 -9.77
CA GLU A 212 -35.78 -2.99 -8.35
C GLU A 212 -36.35 -4.15 -7.54
N LEU A 213 -35.73 -4.45 -6.39
CA LEU A 213 -36.13 -5.56 -5.54
C LEU A 213 -37.55 -5.34 -5.01
N THR A 214 -38.42 -6.33 -5.25
CA THR A 214 -39.79 -6.36 -4.73
C THR A 214 -39.87 -7.12 -3.40
N ALA A 215 -41.01 -7.03 -2.71
CA ALA A 215 -41.21 -7.75 -1.44
C ALA A 215 -41.10 -9.28 -1.61
N ASN A 216 -41.56 -9.80 -2.74
CA ASN A 216 -41.48 -11.22 -3.06
C ASN A 216 -40.03 -11.63 -3.42
N ASP A 217 -39.30 -10.80 -4.16
CA ASP A 217 -37.88 -11.04 -4.42
C ASP A 217 -37.04 -10.97 -3.12
N PHE A 218 -37.41 -10.11 -2.17
CA PHE A 218 -36.74 -10.04 -0.86
C PHE A 218 -36.98 -11.29 -0.01
N SER A 219 -38.15 -11.91 -0.09
CA SER A 219 -38.46 -13.17 0.60
C SER A 219 -37.55 -14.32 0.12
N VAL A 220 -37.15 -14.29 -1.14
CA VAL A 220 -36.13 -15.21 -1.69
C VAL A 220 -34.77 -14.98 -1.02
N LEU A 221 -34.35 -13.72 -0.85
CA LEU A 221 -33.10 -13.39 -0.17
C LEU A 221 -33.13 -13.78 1.31
N GLN A 222 -34.26 -13.60 1.99
CA GLN A 222 -34.45 -14.04 3.37
C GLN A 222 -34.15 -15.55 3.51
N ALA A 223 -34.69 -16.37 2.61
CA ALA A 223 -34.44 -17.81 2.60
C ALA A 223 -32.97 -18.14 2.28
N MET A 224 -32.39 -17.48 1.29
CA MET A 224 -31.00 -17.73 0.86
C MET A 224 -29.96 -17.38 1.94
N PHE A 225 -30.17 -16.29 2.67
CA PHE A 225 -29.26 -15.84 3.73
C PHE A 225 -29.64 -16.37 5.13
N TYR A 226 -30.63 -17.27 5.22
CA TYR A 226 -31.14 -17.80 6.48
C TYR A 226 -31.50 -16.71 7.50
N MET A 227 -32.07 -15.59 7.03
CA MET A 227 -32.43 -14.48 7.90
C MET A 227 -33.65 -14.85 8.74
N ASP A 228 -33.58 -14.62 10.05
CA ASP A 228 -34.74 -14.71 10.93
C ASP A 228 -35.78 -13.60 10.62
N GLU A 229 -37.02 -13.76 11.11
CA GLU A 229 -38.12 -12.84 10.80
C GLU A 229 -37.87 -11.40 11.28
N ASP A 230 -37.22 -11.22 12.44
CA ASP A 230 -36.93 -9.91 13.02
C ASP A 230 -35.88 -9.18 12.17
N SER A 231 -34.76 -9.87 11.86
CA SER A 231 -33.71 -9.37 10.98
C SER A 231 -34.24 -9.06 9.58
N SER A 232 -35.06 -9.95 9.00
CA SER A 232 -35.70 -9.76 7.70
C SER A 232 -36.56 -8.51 7.66
N SER A 233 -37.39 -8.31 8.69
CA SER A 233 -38.26 -7.13 8.81
C SER A 233 -37.48 -5.83 8.92
N GLU A 234 -36.40 -5.81 9.73
CA GLU A 234 -35.54 -4.64 9.87
C GLU A 234 -34.81 -4.29 8.56
N ILE A 235 -34.26 -5.30 7.89
CA ILE A 235 -33.52 -5.15 6.63
C ILE A 235 -34.45 -4.65 5.53
N SER A 236 -35.64 -5.23 5.39
CA SER A 236 -36.65 -4.81 4.42
C SER A 236 -37.04 -3.34 4.62
N ALA A 237 -37.27 -2.94 5.87
CA ALA A 237 -37.59 -1.55 6.22
C ALA A 237 -36.44 -0.58 5.87
N ARG A 238 -35.19 -0.97 6.11
CA ARG A 238 -34.00 -0.16 5.78
C ARG A 238 -33.79 -0.02 4.27
N LEU A 239 -34.12 -1.06 3.49
CA LEU A 239 -34.02 -1.05 2.03
C LEU A 239 -35.16 -0.31 1.34
N LYS A 240 -36.29 -0.09 2.04
CA LYS A 240 -37.52 0.44 1.45
C LYS A 240 -37.95 -0.38 0.23
N VAL A 241 -37.96 -1.70 0.38
CA VAL A 241 -38.33 -2.64 -0.67
C VAL A 241 -39.68 -2.26 -1.29
N SER A 242 -39.80 -2.40 -2.60
CA SER A 242 -41.02 -2.05 -3.32
C SER A 242 -42.20 -2.91 -2.86
N ASN A 243 -43.35 -2.28 -2.61
CA ASN A 243 -44.60 -2.97 -2.25
C ASN A 243 -45.25 -3.73 -3.42
N SER A 244 -44.59 -3.79 -4.59
CA SER A 244 -45.05 -4.63 -5.69
C SER A 244 -45.04 -6.10 -5.27
N GLU A 245 -46.13 -6.81 -5.57
CA GLU A 245 -46.22 -8.27 -5.42
C GLU A 245 -45.66 -9.00 -6.65
N GLU A 246 -45.15 -8.29 -7.65
CA GLU A 246 -44.48 -8.92 -8.78
C GLU A 246 -43.20 -9.61 -8.30
N SER A 247 -43.05 -10.90 -8.60
CA SER A 247 -41.87 -11.69 -8.25
C SER A 247 -41.13 -12.01 -9.54
N PHE A 248 -39.91 -11.50 -9.67
CA PHE A 248 -39.07 -11.80 -10.83
C PHE A 248 -38.20 -13.02 -10.56
N TYR A 249 -37.90 -13.30 -9.29
CA TYR A 249 -37.16 -14.48 -8.86
C TYR A 249 -38.10 -15.42 -8.09
N VAL A 250 -38.11 -16.71 -8.44
CA VAL A 250 -38.94 -17.74 -7.78
C VAL A 250 -38.05 -18.90 -7.37
N ILE A 251 -37.27 -18.70 -6.30
CA ILE A 251 -36.50 -19.81 -5.73
C ILE A 251 -37.47 -20.67 -4.91
N ASP A 252 -37.70 -21.90 -5.35
CA ASP A 252 -38.40 -22.88 -4.54
C ASP A 252 -37.54 -23.14 -3.29
N PRO A 253 -38.04 -22.88 -2.06
CA PRO A 253 -37.29 -23.07 -0.83
C PRO A 253 -36.83 -24.53 -0.62
N GLN A 254 -37.43 -25.49 -1.34
CA GLN A 254 -37.05 -26.89 -1.35
C GLN A 254 -36.22 -27.31 -2.57
N ALA A 255 -36.11 -26.48 -3.60
CA ALA A 255 -35.21 -26.74 -4.72
C ALA A 255 -33.82 -26.23 -4.40
N ASP A 256 -32.79 -27.01 -4.74
CA ASP A 256 -31.41 -26.58 -4.59
C ASP A 256 -31.18 -25.25 -5.33
N ILE A 257 -30.74 -24.21 -4.60
CA ILE A 257 -30.26 -22.97 -5.19
C ILE A 257 -29.10 -23.32 -6.11
N GLN A 258 -29.28 -23.10 -7.42
CA GLN A 258 -28.22 -23.31 -8.40
C GLN A 258 -27.29 -22.09 -8.40
N GLU A 259 -26.36 -22.09 -7.46
CA GLU A 259 -25.26 -21.14 -7.41
C GLU A 259 -24.10 -21.65 -8.26
N ARG A 260 -23.70 -20.86 -9.26
CA ARG A 260 -22.51 -21.14 -10.07
C ARG A 260 -21.50 -20.02 -9.90
N ARG A 261 -20.29 -20.39 -9.49
CA ARG A 261 -19.15 -19.46 -9.48
C ARG A 261 -18.80 -19.02 -10.90
N GLU A 262 -18.52 -17.74 -11.03
CA GLU A 262 -18.04 -17.13 -12.27
C GLU A 262 -16.79 -16.29 -12.02
N GLU A 263 -16.05 -16.02 -13.10
CA GLU A 263 -14.93 -15.10 -13.06
C GLU A 263 -15.42 -13.65 -13.14
N LEU A 264 -14.67 -12.75 -12.50
CA LEU A 264 -14.87 -11.32 -12.66
C LEU A 264 -14.53 -10.89 -14.09
N GLU A 265 -15.41 -10.07 -14.66
CA GLU A 265 -15.38 -9.59 -16.04
C GLU A 265 -15.40 -8.07 -16.07
N ASN A 266 -15.19 -7.49 -17.26
CA ASN A 266 -15.13 -6.03 -17.36
C ASN A 266 -16.48 -5.33 -17.12
N ASP A 267 -17.59 -6.06 -17.30
CA ASP A 267 -18.94 -5.52 -17.12
C ASP A 267 -19.35 -5.45 -15.64
N ASP A 268 -18.49 -5.92 -14.71
CA ASP A 268 -18.77 -5.93 -13.27
C ASP A 268 -18.44 -4.58 -12.57
N CYS A 269 -18.17 -3.52 -13.33
CA CYS A 269 -17.72 -2.21 -12.81
C CYS A 269 -18.64 -1.60 -11.75
N ASP A 270 -19.96 -1.63 -11.96
CA ASP A 270 -20.92 -1.02 -11.02
C ASP A 270 -21.05 -1.81 -9.73
N ALA A 271 -21.06 -3.15 -9.81
CA ALA A 271 -21.05 -4.02 -8.63
C ALA A 271 -19.77 -3.83 -7.81
N LEU A 272 -18.61 -3.72 -8.48
CA LEU A 272 -17.34 -3.43 -7.83
C LEU A 272 -17.32 -2.03 -7.19
N THR A 273 -17.96 -1.04 -7.83
CA THR A 273 -18.15 0.30 -7.26
C THR A 273 -18.98 0.24 -5.99
N ALA A 274 -20.10 -0.49 -6.01
CA ALA A 274 -20.95 -0.71 -4.85
C ALA A 274 -20.20 -1.43 -3.71
N LEU A 275 -19.33 -2.39 -4.04
CA LEU A 275 -18.50 -3.08 -3.06
C LEU A 275 -17.53 -2.12 -2.35
N VAL A 276 -16.87 -1.23 -3.10
CA VAL A 276 -16.00 -0.18 -2.52
C VAL A 276 -16.81 0.76 -1.63
N GLN A 277 -17.98 1.22 -2.08
CA GLN A 277 -18.83 2.10 -1.28
C GLN A 277 -19.29 1.44 0.03
N ALA A 278 -19.61 0.15 0.00
CA ALA A 278 -19.97 -0.58 1.20
C ALA A 278 -18.79 -0.76 2.17
N LEU A 279 -17.58 -1.02 1.65
CA LEU A 279 -16.34 -0.99 2.45
C LEU A 279 -16.07 0.39 3.05
N VAL A 280 -16.36 1.48 2.33
CA VAL A 280 -16.24 2.83 2.91
C VAL A 280 -17.22 2.99 4.07
N ILE A 281 -18.51 2.73 3.83
CA ILE A 281 -19.57 2.97 4.82
C ILE A 281 -19.33 2.15 6.10
N SER A 282 -18.84 0.91 5.97
CA SER A 282 -18.53 0.06 7.12
C SER A 282 -17.56 0.72 8.07
N HIS A 283 -16.48 1.31 7.56
CA HIS A 283 -15.43 1.90 8.39
C HIS A 283 -15.74 3.32 8.89
N LEU A 284 -16.89 3.90 8.49
CA LEU A 284 -17.35 5.22 8.94
C LEU A 284 -18.33 5.14 10.12
N SER A 285 -18.51 3.98 10.74
CA SER A 285 -19.41 3.79 11.88
C SER A 285 -19.10 4.70 13.09
N GLY A 286 -17.83 5.07 13.30
CA GLY A 286 -17.38 6.01 14.34
C GLY A 286 -17.28 7.48 13.90
N ALA A 287 -17.80 7.85 12.73
CA ALA A 287 -17.83 9.24 12.28
C ALA A 287 -19.06 9.96 12.84
N HIS A 288 -18.88 11.14 13.42
CA HIS A 288 -19.97 11.93 14.01
C HIS A 288 -19.77 13.42 13.76
N VAL A 289 -20.86 14.19 13.82
CA VAL A 289 -20.79 15.65 13.71
C VAL A 289 -20.33 16.23 15.05
N ASP A 290 -19.25 17.01 15.00
CA ASP A 290 -18.71 17.75 16.14
C ASP A 290 -18.41 19.19 15.71
N VAL A 291 -19.29 20.10 16.11
CA VAL A 291 -19.19 21.53 15.79
C VAL A 291 -18.17 22.28 16.66
N PHE A 292 -17.62 21.64 17.69
CA PHE A 292 -16.64 22.25 18.59
C PHE A 292 -15.22 21.96 18.14
N GLN A 293 -14.95 20.77 17.62
CA GLN A 293 -13.62 20.37 17.18
C GLN A 293 -13.52 20.33 15.65
N GLY A 294 -14.55 19.87 14.95
CA GLY A 294 -14.57 19.71 13.51
C GLY A 294 -14.40 21.03 12.75
N ASN A 295 -13.97 20.95 11.49
CA ASN A 295 -13.74 22.11 10.64
C ASN A 295 -14.57 22.05 9.35
N GLU A 296 -14.75 23.19 8.68
CA GLU A 296 -15.53 23.28 7.44
C GLU A 296 -14.99 22.34 6.34
N SER A 297 -13.67 22.10 6.30
CA SER A 297 -13.05 21.28 5.26
C SER A 297 -13.37 19.78 5.37
N THR A 298 -13.79 19.32 6.56
CA THR A 298 -14.30 17.96 6.82
C THR A 298 -15.82 17.95 7.00
N GLY A 299 -16.50 19.08 6.84
CA GLY A 299 -17.95 19.20 7.08
C GLY A 299 -18.32 19.09 8.56
N PHE A 300 -17.43 19.50 9.46
CA PHE A 300 -17.56 19.38 10.91
C PHE A 300 -17.66 17.92 11.40
N LEU A 301 -17.13 16.97 10.64
CA LEU A 301 -17.00 15.59 11.09
C LEU A 301 -15.76 15.42 11.98
N SER A 302 -15.95 14.67 13.06
CA SER A 302 -14.92 14.08 13.91
C SER A 302 -14.98 12.54 13.81
N PHE A 303 -13.84 11.89 14.04
CA PHE A 303 -13.70 10.44 13.89
C PHE A 303 -13.19 9.80 15.17
N ASP A 304 -13.79 8.66 15.54
CA ASP A 304 -13.36 7.90 16.72
C ASP A 304 -12.02 7.18 16.53
N SER A 305 -11.57 6.97 15.29
CA SER A 305 -10.30 6.34 15.00
C SER A 305 -9.64 6.97 13.78
N TYR A 306 -8.31 6.88 13.72
CA TYR A 306 -7.57 7.30 12.54
C TYR A 306 -7.93 6.44 11.32
N LEU A 307 -8.27 5.16 11.51
CA LEU A 307 -8.77 4.30 10.44
C LEU A 307 -10.04 4.87 9.80
N SER A 308 -11.02 5.31 10.58
CA SER A 308 -12.25 5.91 10.07
C SER A 308 -11.96 7.18 9.25
N TRP A 309 -11.03 8.01 9.70
CA TRP A 309 -10.58 9.17 8.93
C TRP A 309 -9.92 8.78 7.61
N LEU A 310 -9.07 7.74 7.58
CA LEU A 310 -8.45 7.25 6.34
C LEU A 310 -9.49 6.82 5.31
N TRP A 311 -10.54 6.13 5.75
CA TRP A 311 -11.65 5.73 4.88
C TRP A 311 -12.49 6.93 4.42
N PHE A 312 -12.70 7.93 5.28
CA PHE A 312 -13.36 9.18 4.90
C PHE A 312 -12.54 9.95 3.85
N ASP A 313 -11.25 10.15 4.09
CA ASP A 313 -10.34 10.82 3.16
C ASP A 313 -10.27 10.09 1.81
N PHE A 314 -10.23 8.76 1.82
CA PHE A 314 -10.33 7.94 0.61
C PHE A 314 -11.66 8.16 -0.12
N SER A 315 -12.79 8.18 0.60
CA SER A 315 -14.13 8.35 0.02
C SER A 315 -14.27 9.68 -0.74
N ARG A 316 -13.73 10.76 -0.19
CA ARG A 316 -13.71 12.09 -0.82
C ARG A 316 -12.95 12.11 -2.13
N LYS A 317 -12.02 11.17 -2.29
CA LYS A 317 -11.12 11.10 -3.42
C LYS A 317 -11.57 10.08 -4.46
N LEU A 318 -12.61 9.27 -4.27
CA LEU A 318 -12.97 8.16 -5.18
C LEU A 318 -12.95 8.54 -6.68
N SER A 319 -13.47 9.72 -7.05
CA SER A 319 -13.46 10.22 -8.44
C SER A 319 -12.11 10.84 -8.91
N THR A 320 -11.19 11.07 -7.98
CA THR A 320 -9.88 11.73 -8.18
C THR A 320 -8.66 10.87 -7.85
N VAL A 321 -8.84 9.66 -7.29
CA VAL A 321 -7.74 8.76 -6.89
C VAL A 321 -7.00 8.25 -8.13
N LYS A 322 -6.05 9.04 -8.63
CA LYS A 322 -5.04 8.55 -9.59
C LYS A 322 -3.93 7.87 -8.80
N ILE A 323 -3.57 6.64 -9.16
CA ILE A 323 -2.58 5.85 -8.43
C ILE A 323 -1.35 5.65 -9.31
N GLY A 324 -0.18 5.88 -8.75
CA GLY A 324 1.11 5.55 -9.36
C GLY A 324 1.72 4.33 -8.68
N TYR A 325 2.56 3.59 -9.40
CA TYR A 325 3.38 2.53 -8.83
C TYR A 325 4.84 2.92 -8.84
N CYS A 326 5.52 2.68 -7.72
CA CYS A 326 6.92 3.06 -7.58
C CYS A 326 7.78 2.14 -8.43
N GLU A 327 8.55 2.71 -9.36
CA GLU A 327 9.46 1.92 -10.20
C GLU A 327 10.59 1.23 -9.41
N GLN A 328 10.91 1.74 -8.21
CA GLN A 328 11.97 1.17 -7.36
C GLN A 328 11.47 0.04 -6.46
N CYS A 329 10.31 0.19 -5.83
CA CYS A 329 9.83 -0.76 -4.81
C CYS A 329 8.49 -1.43 -5.15
N GLY A 330 7.87 -1.09 -6.29
CA GLY A 330 6.58 -1.65 -6.72
C GLY A 330 5.36 -1.13 -5.94
N ARG A 331 5.55 -0.40 -4.84
CA ARG A 331 4.44 0.07 -4.00
C ARG A 331 3.56 1.09 -4.72
N ALA A 332 2.26 0.96 -4.54
CA ALA A 332 1.28 1.96 -4.95
C ALA A 332 1.45 3.26 -4.13
N TYR A 333 1.12 4.40 -4.73
CA TYR A 333 1.09 5.70 -4.08
C TYR A 333 0.09 6.64 -4.76
N SER A 334 -0.47 7.57 -3.99
CA SER A 334 -1.41 8.56 -4.52
C SER A 334 -0.75 9.57 -5.47
N LEU A 335 -1.40 9.85 -6.60
CA LEU A 335 -1.16 10.96 -7.52
C LEU A 335 -2.20 12.08 -7.35
N ALA A 336 -3.06 12.02 -6.33
CA ALA A 336 -4.04 13.07 -6.05
C ALA A 336 -3.32 14.43 -5.90
N GLY A 337 -3.83 15.46 -6.58
CA GLY A 337 -3.24 16.80 -6.57
C GLY A 337 -1.93 16.98 -7.36
N HIS A 338 -1.37 15.91 -7.95
CA HIS A 338 -0.14 16.02 -8.74
C HIS A 338 -0.39 16.77 -10.06
N ARG A 339 0.29 17.90 -10.27
CA ARG A 339 0.30 18.66 -11.53
C ARG A 339 1.69 18.57 -12.17
N GLY A 340 1.74 18.45 -13.51
CA GLY A 340 3.01 18.42 -14.25
C GLY A 340 3.59 17.01 -14.48
N VAL A 341 4.92 16.92 -14.52
CA VAL A 341 5.68 15.72 -14.95
C VAL A 341 5.33 14.49 -14.12
N LYS A 342 4.96 13.38 -14.78
CA LYS A 342 4.55 12.13 -14.12
C LYS A 342 5.52 11.73 -13.00
N ARG A 343 5.01 11.54 -11.78
CA ARG A 343 5.78 10.98 -10.66
C ARG A 343 6.09 9.50 -10.94
N HIS A 344 7.31 9.07 -10.62
CA HIS A 344 7.80 7.69 -10.85
C HIS A 344 8.12 6.93 -9.55
N TYR A 345 8.28 7.64 -8.43
CA TYR A 345 8.71 7.06 -7.15
C TYR A 345 7.80 7.50 -5.99
N CYS A 346 7.49 6.58 -5.08
CA CYS A 346 6.60 6.82 -3.93
C CYS A 346 7.23 7.67 -2.82
N SER A 347 8.54 7.87 -2.83
CA SER A 347 9.28 8.64 -1.82
C SER A 347 10.61 9.15 -2.39
N ASP A 348 11.18 10.18 -1.75
CA ASP A 348 12.53 10.67 -2.07
C ASP A 348 13.62 9.64 -1.77
N ARG A 349 13.37 8.77 -0.78
CA ARG A 349 14.23 7.61 -0.51
C ARG A 349 14.26 6.68 -1.72
N CYS A 350 13.11 6.23 -2.23
CA CYS A 350 13.06 5.37 -3.42
C CYS A 350 13.66 6.04 -4.66
N LYS A 351 13.46 7.36 -4.83
CA LYS A 351 14.10 8.14 -5.89
C LYS A 351 15.62 8.14 -5.76
N THR A 352 16.13 8.31 -4.54
CA THR A 352 17.56 8.31 -4.23
C THR A 352 18.17 6.93 -4.39
N ASP A 353 17.50 5.88 -3.92
CA ASP A 353 17.93 4.49 -4.05
C ASP A 353 17.99 4.06 -5.52
N ALA A 354 16.96 4.41 -6.32
CA ALA A 354 16.96 4.17 -7.76
C ALA A 354 18.12 4.90 -8.48
N LYS A 355 18.39 6.15 -8.07
CA LYS A 355 19.53 6.91 -8.59
C LYS A 355 20.86 6.25 -8.21
N ASN A 356 21.03 5.85 -6.95
CA ASN A 356 22.24 5.21 -6.44
C ASN A 356 22.50 3.88 -7.11
N GLU A 357 21.48 3.04 -7.30
CA GLU A 357 21.60 1.76 -8.01
C GLU A 357 21.99 1.97 -9.47
N ARG A 358 21.39 2.96 -10.14
CA ARG A 358 21.75 3.33 -11.52
C ARG A 358 23.22 3.75 -11.62
N THR A 359 23.66 4.62 -10.71
CA THR A 359 25.07 5.04 -10.63
C THR A 359 25.98 3.85 -10.33
N ARG A 360 25.58 2.93 -9.45
CA ARG A 360 26.37 1.73 -9.11
C ARG A 360 26.58 0.83 -10.34
N LYS A 361 25.51 0.54 -11.10
CA LYS A 361 25.57 -0.26 -12.33
C LYS A 361 26.42 0.41 -13.40
N GLU A 362 26.25 1.72 -13.60
CA GLU A 362 27.04 2.51 -14.55
C GLU A 362 28.53 2.50 -14.17
N THR A 363 28.86 2.73 -12.89
CA THR A 363 30.24 2.65 -12.38
C THR A 363 30.83 1.23 -12.52
N ALA A 364 30.05 0.18 -12.28
CA ALA A 364 30.50 -1.20 -12.47
C ALA A 364 30.85 -1.46 -13.95
N LYS A 365 29.98 -1.05 -14.88
CA LYS A 365 30.21 -1.17 -16.32
C LYS A 365 31.47 -0.41 -16.77
N ILE A 366 31.68 0.82 -16.29
CA ILE A 366 32.91 1.60 -16.56
C ILE A 366 34.16 0.81 -16.15
N ARG A 367 34.14 0.23 -14.95
CA ARG A 367 35.29 -0.50 -14.39
C ARG A 367 35.56 -1.79 -15.15
N GLU A 368 34.52 -2.52 -15.53
CA GLU A 368 34.61 -3.73 -16.34
C GLU A 368 35.23 -3.44 -17.72
N LEU A 369 34.66 -2.48 -18.46
CA LEU A 369 35.17 -2.10 -19.79
C LEU A 369 36.60 -1.56 -19.74
N PHE A 370 36.94 -0.79 -18.71
CA PHE A 370 38.33 -0.37 -18.53
C PHE A 370 39.22 -1.58 -18.21
N GLY A 371 38.79 -2.50 -17.36
CA GLY A 371 39.51 -3.73 -17.05
C GLY A 371 39.82 -4.60 -18.26
N THR A 372 38.91 -4.67 -19.25
CA THR A 372 39.08 -5.48 -20.47
C THR A 372 39.89 -4.80 -21.58
N GLY A 373 40.31 -3.55 -21.40
CA GLY A 373 41.19 -2.84 -22.33
C GLY A 373 40.55 -1.71 -23.13
N THR A 374 39.25 -1.46 -22.98
CA THR A 374 38.53 -0.41 -23.72
C THR A 374 39.03 1.00 -23.35
N SER A 375 39.12 1.91 -24.34
CA SER A 375 39.60 3.28 -24.12
C SER A 375 38.58 4.13 -23.35
N VAL A 376 39.01 5.18 -22.63
CA VAL A 376 38.09 6.06 -21.90
C VAL A 376 37.09 6.73 -22.85
N ARG A 377 37.51 7.03 -24.08
CA ARG A 377 36.65 7.63 -25.10
C ARG A 377 35.54 6.68 -25.54
N ASP A 378 35.89 5.42 -25.79
CA ASP A 378 34.91 4.45 -26.29
C ASP A 378 33.95 4.04 -25.18
N ILE A 379 34.42 3.92 -23.93
CA ILE A 379 33.56 3.77 -22.74
C ILE A 379 32.58 4.94 -22.63
N ALA A 380 33.08 6.18 -22.75
CA ALA A 380 32.27 7.40 -22.64
C ALA A 380 31.16 7.45 -23.70
N ASN A 381 31.47 7.05 -24.94
CA ASN A 381 30.48 6.93 -26.01
C ASN A 381 29.44 5.85 -25.70
N GLU A 382 29.86 4.69 -25.18
CA GLU A 382 28.97 3.57 -24.90
C GLU A 382 27.99 3.84 -23.75
N ILE A 383 28.39 4.62 -22.75
CA ILE A 383 27.51 5.00 -21.64
C ILE A 383 26.85 6.37 -21.82
N GLU A 384 27.06 7.01 -22.97
CA GLU A 384 26.54 8.34 -23.31
C GLU A 384 26.87 9.41 -22.26
N ARG A 385 28.13 9.42 -21.77
CA ARG A 385 28.63 10.40 -20.81
C ARG A 385 29.87 11.12 -21.31
N PRO A 386 30.19 12.32 -20.78
CA PRO A 386 31.47 12.95 -21.07
C PRO A 386 32.65 12.10 -20.56
N ALA A 387 33.75 12.05 -21.32
CA ALA A 387 34.98 11.35 -20.90
C ALA A 387 35.51 11.79 -19.53
N ALA A 388 35.29 13.05 -19.13
CA ALA A 388 35.64 13.55 -17.81
C ALA A 388 34.91 12.80 -16.67
N TYR A 389 33.66 12.41 -16.89
CA TYR A 389 32.89 11.62 -15.93
C TYR A 389 33.49 10.22 -15.74
N VAL A 390 33.84 9.54 -16.84
CA VAL A 390 34.51 8.22 -16.83
C VAL A 390 35.82 8.30 -16.05
N ARG A 391 36.66 9.30 -16.32
CA ARG A 391 37.91 9.53 -15.57
C ARG A 391 37.65 9.72 -14.08
N SER A 392 36.64 10.50 -13.71
CA SER A 392 36.28 10.70 -12.30
C SER A 392 35.89 9.41 -11.59
N GLN A 393 35.21 8.48 -12.27
CA GLN A 393 34.82 7.19 -11.70
C GLN A 393 36.03 6.25 -11.54
N LEU A 394 36.93 6.23 -12.54
CA LEU A 394 38.17 5.44 -12.49
C LEU A 394 39.15 5.94 -11.43
N ASN A 395 39.30 7.25 -11.24
CA ASN A 395 40.17 7.82 -10.20
C ASN A 395 39.73 7.44 -8.76
N LYS A 396 38.46 7.09 -8.58
CA LYS A 396 37.89 6.63 -7.30
C LYS A 396 37.95 5.10 -7.14
N TRP A 397 38.46 4.37 -8.13
CA TRP A 397 38.44 2.90 -8.12
C TRP A 397 39.64 2.32 -7.37
N THR A 398 39.40 1.82 -6.16
CA THR A 398 40.45 1.29 -5.27
C THR A 398 41.24 0.14 -5.87
N LYS A 399 40.58 -0.81 -6.56
CA LYS A 399 41.27 -1.94 -7.19
C LYS A 399 42.27 -1.48 -8.24
N LEU A 400 41.92 -0.51 -9.08
CA LEU A 400 42.85 0.08 -10.06
C LEU A 400 44.10 0.67 -9.40
N LYS A 401 43.99 1.23 -8.20
CA LYS A 401 45.14 1.73 -7.45
C LYS A 401 46.08 0.59 -7.02
N HIS A 402 45.50 -0.50 -6.50
CA HIS A 402 46.27 -1.69 -6.11
C HIS A 402 46.92 -2.36 -7.32
N ASP A 403 46.15 -2.61 -8.39
CA ASP A 403 46.65 -3.22 -9.63
C ASP A 403 47.78 -2.37 -10.24
N LEU A 404 47.67 -1.03 -10.18
CA LEU A 404 48.72 -0.11 -10.63
C LEU A 404 49.98 -0.15 -9.75
N ASP A 405 49.81 -0.20 -8.43
CA ASP A 405 50.92 -0.31 -7.49
C ASP A 405 51.69 -1.63 -7.66
N GLU A 406 50.98 -2.75 -7.90
CA GLU A 406 51.53 -4.07 -8.18
C GLU A 406 52.23 -4.12 -9.54
N ASP A 407 51.61 -3.60 -10.61
CA ASP A 407 52.22 -3.57 -11.95
C ASP A 407 53.53 -2.77 -11.94
N ILE A 408 53.59 -1.65 -11.22
CA ILE A 408 54.82 -0.87 -11.04
C ILE A 408 55.86 -1.62 -10.19
N GLU A 409 55.43 -2.38 -9.18
CA GLU A 409 56.34 -3.20 -8.36
C GLU A 409 56.99 -4.31 -9.18
N SER A 410 56.21 -5.01 -9.98
CA SER A 410 56.67 -6.16 -10.76
C SER A 410 57.45 -5.76 -12.01
N ASN A 411 57.02 -4.71 -12.71
CA ASN A 411 57.56 -4.36 -14.03
C ASN A 411 58.40 -3.08 -14.03
N GLY A 412 58.38 -2.29 -12.95
CA GLY A 412 59.04 -0.99 -12.89
C GLY A 412 58.33 0.09 -13.71
N PHE A 413 58.71 1.35 -13.49
CA PHE A 413 58.02 2.52 -14.07
C PHE A 413 58.04 2.57 -15.61
N ASP A 414 59.13 2.17 -16.24
CA ASP A 414 59.27 2.29 -17.71
C ASP A 414 58.58 1.14 -18.48
N SER A 415 58.32 0.00 -17.83
CA SER A 415 57.70 -1.18 -18.46
C SER A 415 56.27 -1.46 -18.02
N SER A 416 55.77 -0.78 -16.97
CA SER A 416 54.38 -0.87 -16.53
C SER A 416 53.39 -0.46 -17.64
N ALA A 417 52.64 -1.44 -18.13
CA ALA A 417 51.62 -1.23 -19.17
C ALA A 417 50.42 -0.46 -18.62
N LEU A 418 50.06 -0.70 -17.35
CA LEU A 418 48.93 -0.04 -16.72
C LEU A 418 49.23 1.43 -16.42
N LEU A 419 50.46 1.77 -16.01
CA LEU A 419 50.89 3.16 -15.82
C LEU A 419 50.88 3.95 -17.14
N LYS A 420 51.40 3.36 -18.22
CA LYS A 420 51.35 3.95 -19.57
C LYS A 420 49.91 4.23 -19.98
N ARG A 421 49.02 3.25 -19.78
CA ARG A 421 47.59 3.41 -20.10
C ARG A 421 46.92 4.50 -19.27
N CYS A 422 47.11 4.51 -17.96
CA CYS A 422 46.56 5.56 -17.09
C CYS A 422 47.04 6.95 -17.52
N THR A 423 48.28 7.05 -17.98
CA THR A 423 48.88 8.31 -18.48
C THR A 423 48.26 8.73 -19.83
N VAL A 424 48.18 7.80 -20.80
CA VAL A 424 47.58 8.05 -22.13
C VAL A 424 46.10 8.47 -21.99
N GLU A 425 45.37 7.81 -21.11
CA GLU A 425 43.95 8.07 -20.85
C GLU A 425 43.70 9.32 -19.99
N LYS A 426 44.77 9.99 -19.54
CA LYS A 426 44.76 11.19 -18.70
C LYS A 426 44.04 10.99 -17.36
N LEU A 427 44.23 9.83 -16.74
CA LEU A 427 43.78 9.61 -15.37
C LEU A 427 44.63 10.42 -14.39
N ASP A 428 44.07 10.72 -13.23
CA ASP A 428 44.76 11.51 -12.22
C ASP A 428 45.70 10.63 -11.42
N LEU A 429 46.96 10.57 -11.84
CA LEU A 429 48.01 9.81 -11.18
C LEU A 429 48.26 10.28 -9.74
N ASN A 430 47.93 11.53 -9.39
CA ASN A 430 48.03 11.97 -8.00
C ASN A 430 46.95 11.31 -7.13
N ASN A 431 45.79 10.98 -7.69
CA ASN A 431 44.76 10.26 -6.97
C ASN A 431 44.96 8.74 -6.99
N LEU A 432 45.60 8.20 -8.04
CA LEU A 432 45.78 6.76 -8.22
C LEU A 432 47.02 6.20 -7.51
N LEU A 433 48.12 6.95 -7.42
CA LEU A 433 49.36 6.48 -6.81
C LEU A 433 49.41 6.73 -5.30
N ASN A 434 49.96 5.77 -4.55
CA ASN A 434 50.23 5.95 -3.13
C ASN A 434 51.45 6.88 -2.88
N ALA A 435 51.66 7.28 -1.62
CA ALA A 435 52.74 8.21 -1.25
C ALA A 435 54.15 7.67 -1.55
N LYS A 436 54.37 6.35 -1.39
CA LYS A 436 55.64 5.68 -1.72
C LYS A 436 55.95 5.80 -3.22
N ARG A 437 54.99 5.47 -4.09
CA ARG A 437 55.18 5.54 -5.55
C ARG A 437 55.34 6.96 -6.05
N LYS A 438 54.62 7.93 -5.49
CA LYS A 438 54.80 9.36 -5.82
C LYS A 438 56.23 9.84 -5.55
N LYS A 439 56.79 9.48 -4.39
CA LYS A 439 58.16 9.83 -4.04
C LYS A 439 59.17 9.17 -4.98
N GLN A 440 58.98 7.89 -5.30
CA GLN A 440 59.82 7.17 -6.25
C GLN A 440 59.80 7.79 -7.66
N ILE A 441 58.64 8.25 -8.14
CA ILE A 441 58.55 8.96 -9.44
C ILE A 441 59.31 10.30 -9.40
N GLN A 442 59.18 11.06 -8.31
CA GLN A 442 59.90 12.34 -8.16
C GLN A 442 61.42 12.13 -8.12
N ASP A 443 61.88 11.12 -7.41
CA ASP A 443 63.30 10.76 -7.32
C ASP A 443 63.81 10.22 -8.66
N TYR A 444 63.01 9.40 -9.36
CA TYR A 444 63.30 8.88 -10.70
C TYR A 444 63.38 10.00 -11.76
N ALA A 445 62.48 10.98 -11.70
CA ALA A 445 62.47 12.13 -12.60
C ALA A 445 63.67 13.07 -12.37
N LYS A 446 64.14 13.20 -11.12
CA LYS A 446 65.38 13.92 -10.79
C LYS A 446 66.61 13.18 -11.33
N LEU A 447 66.67 11.86 -11.20
CA LEU A 447 67.74 11.02 -11.73
C LEU A 447 67.82 11.07 -13.27
N LYS A 448 66.69 10.95 -13.99
CA LYS A 448 66.67 11.06 -15.46
C LYS A 448 67.12 12.44 -15.98
N ARG A 449 67.00 13.52 -15.18
CA ARG A 449 67.50 14.87 -15.52
C ARG A 449 68.99 15.04 -15.28
N LEU A 450 69.62 14.19 -14.47
CA LEU A 450 71.06 14.19 -14.20
C LEU A 450 71.86 13.33 -15.19
N VAL A 451 71.17 12.49 -15.98
CA VAL A 451 71.75 11.54 -16.96
C VAL A 451 71.50 11.97 -18.41
N LYS A 452 70.89 13.15 -18.62
CA LYS A 452 70.85 13.87 -19.90
C LYS A 452 71.84 15.01 -19.84
#